data_AF-A0A662GWT7-F1
#
_entry.id   AF-A0A662GWT7-F1
#
_cell.length_a   1.000
_cell.length_b   1.000
_cell.length_c   1.000
_cell.angle_alpha   90.00
_cell.angle_beta   90.00
_cell.angle_gamma   90.00
#
_symmetry.space_group_name_H-M   'P 1'
#
loop_
_entity.id
_entity.type
_entity.pdbx_description
1 polymer ?
#
loop_
_entity_poly.entity_id
_entity_poly.type
_entity_poly.pdbx_seq_one_letter_code
_entity_poly.pdbx_strand_id
1 'polypeptide(L)' 'MNTSFIRSSQLLLKTVKLNTGCKALDNLIDKIETGKTYLFYGDEKVLEKLLYSLAVNALLRLEKPVLVVT' A
#
# COMPACT_ATOMS: atom_id res chain seq x y z
N MET A 1 29.96 3.79 -22.86
CA MET A 1 28.92 3.49 -21.85
C MET A 1 28.26 4.80 -21.46
N ASN A 2 27.01 5.05 -21.89
CA ASN A 2 26.26 6.24 -21.48
C ASN A 2 25.64 5.97 -20.10
N THR A 3 26.21 6.54 -19.05
CA THR A 3 25.60 6.58 -17.72
C THR A 3 24.58 7.71 -17.68
N SER A 4 23.31 7.38 -17.92
CA SER A 4 22.21 8.31 -17.64
C SER A 4 21.98 8.36 -16.13
N PHE A 5 22.36 9.48 -15.51
CA PHE A 5 21.98 9.79 -14.14
C PHE A 5 20.47 10.04 -14.10
N ILE A 6 19.70 9.01 -13.71
CA ILE A 6 18.26 9.18 -13.47
C ILE A 6 18.11 10.10 -12.26
N ARG A 7 17.62 11.32 -12.49
CA ARG A 7 17.26 12.24 -11.41
C ARG A 7 16.18 11.56 -10.57
N SER A 8 16.38 11.46 -9.26
CA SER A 8 15.43 10.90 -8.30
C SER A 8 14.06 11.58 -8.34
N SER A 9 13.97 12.82 -8.82
CA SER A 9 12.71 13.51 -9.10
C SER A 9 11.86 12.88 -10.22
N GLN A 10 12.45 12.06 -11.10
CA GLN A 10 11.73 11.27 -12.11
C GLN A 10 11.27 9.89 -11.57
N LEU A 11 11.73 9.48 -10.38
CA LEU A 11 11.25 8.29 -9.67
C LEU A 11 9.97 8.55 -8.87
N LEU A 12 9.30 9.68 -9.07
CA LEU A 12 7.94 9.92 -8.59
C LEU A 12 6.99 8.97 -9.31
N LEU A 13 7.03 7.69 -8.92
CA LEU A 13 6.04 6.69 -9.22
C LEU A 13 4.69 7.32 -8.93
N LYS A 14 3.80 7.34 -9.94
CA LYS A 14 2.42 7.78 -9.76
C LYS A 14 1.89 7.10 -8.50
N THR A 15 1.48 7.89 -7.52
CA THR A 15 0.89 7.39 -6.29
C THR A 15 -0.34 6.56 -6.64
N VAL A 16 -0.28 5.28 -6.35
CA VAL A 16 -1.42 4.37 -6.53
C VAL A 16 -2.18 4.35 -5.22
N LYS A 17 -3.49 4.48 -5.31
CA LYS A 17 -4.40 4.34 -4.18
C LYS A 17 -4.90 2.89 -4.08
N LEU A 18 -4.75 2.29 -2.91
CA LEU A 18 -5.11 0.91 -2.57
C LEU A 18 -6.32 0.90 -1.64
N ASN A 19 -7.29 0.03 -1.91
CA ASN A 19 -8.39 -0.21 -0.97
C ASN A 19 -7.91 -1.05 0.20
N THR A 20 -8.40 -0.73 1.40
CA THR A 20 -8.19 -1.52 2.61
C THR A 20 -9.03 -2.80 2.62
N GLY A 21 -10.07 -2.87 1.79
CA GLY A 21 -11.07 -3.94 1.81
C GLY A 21 -12.17 -3.72 2.85
N CYS A 22 -12.09 -2.63 3.62
CA CYS A 22 -13.13 -2.18 4.52
C CYS A 22 -13.72 -0.87 3.97
N LYS A 23 -14.95 -0.92 3.43
CA LYS A 23 -15.60 0.25 2.84
C LYS A 23 -15.76 1.42 3.81
N ALA A 24 -16.03 1.14 5.09
CA ALA A 24 -16.16 2.17 6.10
C ALA A 24 -14.82 2.88 6.35
N LEU A 25 -13.71 2.13 6.39
CA LEU A 25 -12.38 2.67 6.55
C LEU A 25 -11.97 3.46 5.29
N ASP A 26 -12.16 2.89 4.11
CA ASP A 26 -11.90 3.58 2.84
C ASP A 26 -12.70 4.90 2.78
N ASN A 27 -13.96 4.95 3.20
CA ASN A 27 -14.69 6.23 3.23
C ASN A 27 -14.13 7.26 4.22
N LEU A 28 -13.49 6.82 5.30
CA LEU A 28 -12.92 7.71 6.33
C LEU A 28 -11.55 8.26 5.94
N ILE A 29 -10.69 7.42 5.36
CA ILE A 29 -9.31 7.77 5.02
C ILE A 29 -9.07 7.86 3.50
N ASP A 30 -10.13 7.84 2.71
CA ASP A 30 -10.15 7.60 1.27
C ASP A 30 -9.53 6.24 0.89
N LYS A 31 -8.19 6.18 0.81
CA LYS A 31 -7.44 4.98 0.41
C LYS A 31 -6.01 5.03 0.94
N ILE A 32 -5.36 3.86 0.97
CA ILE A 32 -3.94 3.75 1.28
C ILE A 32 -3.11 4.16 0.06
N GLU A 33 -2.28 5.17 0.20
CA GLU A 33 -1.41 5.66 -0.87
C GLU A 33 -0.04 5.00 -0.81
N THR A 34 0.45 4.52 -1.96
CA THR A 34 1.80 3.98 -2.08
C THR A 34 2.86 5.02 -1.73
N GLY A 35 3.91 4.60 -1.03
CA GLY A 35 5.01 5.48 -0.62
C GLY A 35 4.77 6.19 0.72
N LYS A 36 3.65 5.91 1.40
CA LYS A 36 3.37 6.36 2.76
C LYS A 36 3.41 5.21 3.76
N THR A 37 3.72 5.55 5.01
CA THR A 37 3.69 4.62 6.15
C THR A 37 2.42 4.85 6.96
N TYR A 38 1.73 3.76 7.31
CA TYR A 38 0.50 3.78 8.09
C TYR A 38 0.68 2.93 9.35
N LEU A 39 0.21 3.45 10.49
CA LEU A 39 0.18 2.71 11.77
C LEU A 39 -1.26 2.33 12.08
N PHE A 40 -1.52 1.03 12.20
CA PHE A 40 -2.79 0.49 12.67
C PHE A 40 -2.56 -0.17 14.04
N TYR A 41 -3.43 0.12 15.00
CA TYR A 41 -3.40 -0.44 16.35
C TYR A 41 -4.83 -0.76 16.80
N GLY A 42 -4.99 -1.75 17.68
CA GLY A 42 -6.31 -2.20 18.13
C GLY A 42 -6.35 -3.71 18.35
N ASP A 43 -7.54 -4.29 18.18
CA ASP A 43 -7.77 -5.74 18.30
C ASP A 43 -6.95 -6.53 17.27
N GLU A 44 -6.21 -7.54 17.74
CA GLU A 44 -5.29 -8.33 16.94
C GLU A 44 -5.99 -9.03 15.76
N LYS A 45 -7.17 -9.61 15.97
CA LYS A 45 -7.90 -10.33 14.91
C LYS A 45 -8.40 -9.37 13.83
N VAL A 46 -8.78 -8.16 14.23
CA VAL A 46 -9.16 -7.10 13.28
C VAL A 46 -7.96 -6.66 12.46
N LEU A 47 -6.80 -6.47 13.09
CA LEU A 47 -5.56 -6.09 12.42
C LEU A 47 -5.07 -7.16 11.45
N GLU A 48 -5.10 -8.43 11.85
CA GLU A 48 -4.73 -9.56 10.99
C GLU A 48 -5.60 -9.61 9.73
N LYS A 49 -6.93 -9.49 9.89
CA LYS A 49 -7.87 -9.45 8.76
C LYS A 49 -7.61 -8.26 7.83
N LEU A 50 -7.33 -7.09 8.39
CA LEU A 50 -6.98 -5.89 7.64
C LEU A 50 -5.68 -6.08 6.85
N LEU A 51 -4.65 -6.65 7.49
CA LEU A 51 -3.35 -6.92 6.89
C LEU A 51 -3.46 -7.83 5.66
N TYR A 52 -4.18 -8.95 5.80
CA TYR A 52 -4.41 -9.87 4.68
C TYR A 52 -5.24 -9.23 3.56
N SER A 53 -6.28 -8.47 3.90
CA SER A 53 -7.10 -7.79 2.90
C SER A 53 -6.30 -6.75 2.11
N LEU A 54 -5.45 -5.97 2.79
CA LEU A 54 -4.51 -5.05 2.17
C LEU A 54 -3.52 -5.77 1.27
N ALA A 55 -2.95 -6.90 1.70
CA ALA A 55 -1.99 -7.66 0.92
C ALA A 55 -2.61 -8.18 -0.39
N VAL A 56 -3.82 -8.75 -0.33
CA VAL A 56 -4.55 -9.22 -1.52
C VAL A 56 -4.86 -8.06 -2.47
N ASN A 57 -5.42 -6.95 -1.95
CA ASN A 57 -5.76 -5.80 -2.77
C ASN A 57 -4.53 -5.12 -3.39
N ALA A 58 -3.40 -5.09 -2.68
CA ALA A 58 -2.14 -4.59 -3.19
C ALA A 58 -1.60 -5.47 -4.32
N LEU A 59 -1.65 -6.81 -4.16
CA LEU A 59 -1.22 -7.74 -5.20
C LEU A 59 -2.05 -7.59 -6.48
N LEU A 60 -3.38 -7.50 -6.35
CA LEU A 60 -4.31 -7.32 -7.47
C LEU A 60 -4.13 -5.98 -8.18
N ARG A 61 -3.75 -4.91 -7.47
CA ARG A 61 -3.69 -3.56 -8.02
C ARG A 61 -2.31 -3.17 -8.54
N LEU A 62 -1.24 -3.67 -7.91
CA LEU A 62 0.13 -3.29 -8.23
C LEU A 62 0.84 -4.30 -9.11
N GLU A 63 0.33 -5.53 -9.23
CA GLU A 63 0.99 -6.65 -9.91
C GLU A 63 2.44 -6.87 -9.39
N LYS A 64 2.66 -6.56 -8.11
CA LYS A 64 3.95 -6.65 -7.42
C LYS A 64 3.84 -7.57 -6.20
N PRO A 65 4.92 -8.27 -5.84
CA PRO A 65 4.95 -9.08 -4.63
C PRO A 65 4.75 -8.20 -3.41
N VAL A 66 3.94 -8.69 -2.46
CA VAL A 66 3.71 -8.07 -1.16
C VAL A 66 4.46 -8.86 -0.11
N LEU A 67 5.29 -8.17 0.67
CA LEU A 67 5.98 -8.75 1.81
C LEU A 67 5.13 -8.51 3.08
N VAL A 68 4.81 -9.57 3.79
CA VAL A 68 4.19 -9.53 5.10
C VAL A 68 5.21 -10.02 6.12
N VAL A 69 5.47 -9.22 7.14
CA VAL A 69 6.38 -9.55 8.25
C VAL A 69 5.55 -9.54 9.53
N THR A 70 5.51 -10.67 10.23
CA THR A 70 4.70 -10.90 11.44
C THR A 70 5.57 -11.32 12.59
#